data_AF-A0A7C1VIA4-F1
#
_entry.id   AF-A0A7C1VIA4-F1
#
_cell.length_a   1.000
_cell.length_b   1.000
_cell.length_c   1.000
_cell.angle_alpha   90.00
_cell.angle_beta   90.00
_cell.angle_gamma   90.00
#
_symmetry.space_group_name_H-M   'P 1'
#
loop_
_entity.id
_entity.type
_entity.pdbx_description
1 polymer ?
#
loop_
_entity_poly.entity_id
_entity_poly.type
_entity_poly.pdbx_seq_one_letter_code
_entity_poly.pdbx_strand_id
1 'polypeptide(L)' 'MSTYEKYEHHSALVSVREDLKGKHSEYCLCYDCRYFTPEAAHENCSIAQSVYALCVEKCLVLPVWECPRFRPKPKINKFE' A
#
# COMPACT_ATOMS: atom_id res chain seq x y z
N MET A 1 16.90 15.16 -10.69
CA MET A 1 15.95 16.10 -10.06
C MET A 1 14.64 15.35 -9.89
N SER A 2 14.10 15.28 -8.68
CA SER A 2 12.77 14.71 -8.47
C SER A 2 11.73 15.80 -8.72
N THR A 3 10.82 15.54 -9.65
CA THR A 3 9.65 16.35 -9.93
C THR A 3 8.48 15.90 -9.04
N TYR A 4 7.52 16.81 -8.84
CA TYR A 4 6.30 16.56 -8.10
C TYR A 4 5.10 16.78 -9.01
N GLU A 5 4.08 15.95 -8.89
CA GLU A 5 2.80 16.12 -9.57
C GLU A 5 1.64 16.10 -8.57
N LYS A 6 0.48 16.58 -9.00
CA LYS A 6 -0.74 16.57 -8.20
C LYS A 6 -1.80 15.67 -8.82
N TYR A 7 -2.56 14.97 -7.99
CA TYR A 7 -3.70 14.17 -8.44
C TYR A 7 -4.76 14.08 -7.35
N GLU A 8 -5.98 13.67 -7.72
CA GLU A 8 -7.06 13.47 -6.77
C GLU A 8 -6.96 12.10 -6.07
N HIS A 9 -7.03 12.11 -4.74
CA HIS A 9 -7.00 10.92 -3.91
C HIS A 9 -7.97 11.09 -2.73
N HIS A 10 -8.94 10.17 -2.59
CA HIS A 10 -10.02 10.25 -1.60
C HIS A 10 -10.70 11.65 -1.54
N SER A 11 -10.98 12.23 -2.70
CA SER A 11 -11.61 13.56 -2.88
C SER A 11 -10.76 14.76 -2.48
N ALA A 12 -9.45 14.59 -2.27
CA ALA A 12 -8.50 15.68 -2.03
C ALA A 12 -7.40 15.73 -3.10
N LEU A 13 -6.94 16.94 -3.42
CA LEU A 13 -5.78 17.13 -4.28
C LEU A 13 -4.49 16.92 -3.48
N VAL A 14 -3.79 15.83 -3.74
CA VAL A 14 -2.53 15.48 -3.09
C VAL A 14 -1.34 15.80 -3.98
N SER A 15 -0.16 15.98 -3.39
CA SER A 15 1.11 16.09 -4.12
C SER A 15 1.94 14.84 -3.89
N VAL A 16 2.56 14.32 -4.95
CA VAL A 16 3.41 13.13 -4.90
C VAL A 16 4.65 13.37 -5.72
N ARG A 17 5.76 12.71 -5.38
CA ARG A 17 6.89 12.63 -6.30
C ARG A 17 6.47 11.84 -7.53
N GLU A 18 6.75 12.38 -8.71
CA GLU A 18 6.32 11.80 -9.99
C GLU A 18 6.80 10.35 -10.15
N ASP A 19 8.01 10.04 -9.70
CA ASP A 19 8.59 8.70 -9.78
C ASP A 19 7.92 7.65 -8.87
N LEU A 20 7.08 8.07 -7.92
CA LEU A 20 6.41 7.22 -6.94
C LEU A 20 4.89 7.13 -7.13
N LYS A 21 4.29 7.93 -8.03
CA LYS A 21 2.84 7.88 -8.26
C LYS A 21 2.42 6.48 -8.72
N GLY A 22 1.43 5.91 -8.04
CA GLY A 22 0.90 4.58 -8.35
C GLY A 22 1.77 3.40 -7.90
N LYS A 23 3.00 3.62 -7.43
CA LYS A 23 3.93 2.54 -7.06
C LYS A 23 3.81 2.03 -5.63
N HIS A 24 2.79 2.49 -4.89
CA HIS A 24 2.60 2.08 -3.49
C HIS A 24 2.51 0.55 -3.33
N SER A 25 1.84 -0.12 -4.26
CA SER A 25 1.71 -1.58 -4.25
C SER A 25 3.03 -2.32 -4.49
N GLU A 26 4.00 -1.68 -5.14
CA GLU A 26 5.32 -2.25 -5.40
C GLU A 26 6.25 -2.16 -4.17
N TYR A 27 6.01 -1.17 -3.29
CA TYR A 27 6.91 -0.86 -2.18
C TYR A 27 6.36 -1.22 -0.80
N CYS A 28 5.04 -1.32 -0.65
CA CYS A 28 4.42 -1.59 0.64
C CYS A 28 4.47 -3.09 0.96
N LEU A 29 5.11 -3.46 2.07
CA LEU A 29 5.19 -4.85 2.56
C LEU A 29 3.83 -5.53 2.72
N CYS A 30 2.73 -4.77 2.87
CA CYS A 30 1.39 -5.33 2.89
C CYS A 30 1.10 -6.12 1.60
N TYR A 31 1.49 -5.61 0.42
CA TYR A 31 1.20 -6.29 -0.85
C TYR A 31 1.92 -7.64 -0.99
N ASP A 32 3.06 -7.79 -0.32
CA ASP A 32 3.82 -9.04 -0.24
C ASP A 32 3.40 -9.93 0.95
N CYS A 33 2.50 -9.46 1.82
CA CYS A 33 2.12 -10.16 3.04
C CYS A 33 0.92 -11.11 2.80
N ARG A 34 0.99 -12.35 3.29
CA ARG A 34 -0.12 -13.31 3.22
C ARG A 34 -1.38 -12.90 4.02
N TYR A 35 -1.26 -11.89 4.88
CA TYR A 35 -2.37 -11.35 5.68
C TYR A 35 -3.00 -10.10 5.05
N PHE A 36 -2.80 -9.93 3.74
CA PHE A 36 -3.33 -8.82 2.98
C PHE A 36 -3.89 -9.30 1.65
N THR A 37 -5.21 -9.16 1.54
CA THR A 37 -6.03 -9.43 0.37
C THR A 37 -6.75 -8.13 0.02
N PRO A 38 -6.37 -7.44 -1.07
CA PRO A 38 -6.99 -6.18 -1.48
C PRO A 38 -8.51 -6.26 -1.63
N GLU A 39 -9.01 -7.40 -2.11
CA GLU A 39 -10.43 -7.64 -2.40
C GLU A 39 -11.23 -8.00 -1.14
N ALA A 40 -10.57 -8.37 -0.04
CA ALA A 40 -11.19 -8.81 1.20
C ALA A 40 -10.69 -7.98 2.40
N ALA A 41 -10.91 -6.67 2.35
CA ALA A 41 -10.37 -5.73 3.33
C ALA A 41 -10.70 -6.07 4.80
N HIS A 42 -11.87 -6.67 5.05
CA HIS A 42 -12.30 -7.08 6.39
C HIS A 42 -11.49 -8.27 6.96
N GLU A 43 -10.80 -9.04 6.11
CA GLU A 43 -9.94 -10.16 6.50
C GLU A 43 -8.48 -9.74 6.71
N ASN A 44 -8.13 -8.51 6.33
CA ASN A 44 -6.76 -8.01 6.46
C ASN A 44 -6.35 -7.88 7.93
N CYS A 45 -5.04 -7.99 8.20
CA CYS A 45 -4.54 -7.76 9.55
C CYS A 45 -4.86 -6.34 10.05
N SER A 46 -4.99 -6.18 11.38
CA SER A 46 -5.34 -4.91 12.01
C SER A 46 -4.42 -3.74 11.64
N ILE A 47 -3.12 -3.99 11.42
CA ILE A 47 -2.17 -2.95 10.98
C ILE A 47 -2.55 -2.43 9.59
N ALA A 48 -2.80 -3.32 8.63
CA ALA A 48 -3.19 -2.93 7.27
C ALA A 48 -4.52 -2.18 7.27
N GLN A 49 -5.48 -2.61 8.12
CA GLN A 49 -6.75 -1.91 8.30
C GLN A 49 -6.56 -0.50 8.88
N SER A 50 -5.73 -0.33 9.91
CA SER A 50 -5.44 0.99 10.48
C SER A 50 -4.73 1.92 9.49
N VAL A 51 -3.77 1.40 8.72
CA VAL A 51 -3.08 2.16 7.67
C VAL A 51 -4.04 2.58 6.58
N TYR A 52 -4.95 1.70 6.15
CA TYR A 52 -5.98 2.03 5.17
C TYR A 52 -6.99 3.06 5.72
N ALA A 53 -7.42 2.93 6.97
CA ALA A 53 -8.29 3.91 7.62
C ALA A 53 -7.64 5.30 7.63
N LEU A 54 -6.35 5.38 7.94
CA LEU A 54 -5.60 6.64 7.93
C LEU A 54 -5.40 7.20 6.51
N CYS A 55 -5.19 6.33 5.51
CA CYS A 55 -5.14 6.68 4.08
C CYS A 55 -6.42 7.41 3.64
N VAL A 56 -7.58 6.84 3.99
CA VAL A 56 -8.89 7.43 3.70
C VAL A 56 -9.13 8.70 4.52
N GLU A 57 -8.88 8.68 5.83
CA GLU A 57 -9.18 9.79 6.74
C GLU A 57 -8.36 11.04 6.41
N LYS A 58 -7.09 10.88 6.05
CA LYS A 58 -6.15 11.99 5.83
C LYS A 58 -5.81 12.21 4.36
N CYS A 59 -6.45 11.48 3.44
CA CYS A 59 -6.21 11.55 2.00
C CYS A 59 -4.71 11.43 1.66
N LEU A 60 -4.07 10.34 2.09
CA LEU A 60 -2.63 10.13 1.93
C LEU A 60 -2.30 8.68 1.60
N VAL A 61 -1.12 8.42 1.03
CA VAL A 61 -0.67 7.07 0.69
C VAL A 61 0.51 6.68 1.60
N LEU A 62 0.36 5.58 2.34
CA LEU A 62 1.36 5.11 3.32
C LEU A 62 1.92 3.73 2.93
N PRO A 63 3.15 3.67 2.39
CA PRO A 63 3.84 2.40 2.27
C PRO A 63 4.33 1.92 3.65
N VAL A 64 4.06 0.66 3.96
CA VAL A 64 4.61 -0.02 5.13
C VAL A 64 5.94 -0.63 4.74
N TRP A 65 7.04 -0.07 5.24
CA TRP A 65 8.39 -0.56 4.96
C TRP A 65 8.86 -1.64 5.95
N GLU A 66 8.32 -1.63 7.16
CA GLU A 66 8.67 -2.56 8.23
C GLU A 66 7.39 -2.97 8.97
N CYS A 67 7.25 -4.25 9.32
CA CYS A 67 6.05 -4.73 10.01
C CYS A 67 6.35 -5.97 10.87
N PRO A 68 5.98 -5.98 12.17
CA PRO A 68 6.21 -7.12 13.05
C PRO A 68 5.34 -8.34 12.72
N ARG A 69 4.26 -8.15 11.94
CA ARG A 69 3.34 -9.21 11.52
C ARG A 69 3.62 -9.72 10.10
N PHE A 70 4.64 -9.17 9.42
CA PHE A 70 4.92 -9.53 8.04
C PHE A 70 5.18 -11.04 7.91
N ARG A 71 4.50 -11.65 6.94
CA ARG A 71 4.69 -13.04 6.52
C ARG A 71 4.58 -13.07 5.00
N PRO A 72 5.65 -13.41 4.27
CA PRO A 72 5.65 -13.33 2.81
C PRO A 72 4.60 -14.27 2.21
N LYS A 73 3.97 -13.85 1.11
CA LYS A 73 3.15 -14.72 0.27
C LYS A 73 4.02 -15.88 -0.27
N PRO A 74 3.47 -17.09 -0.43
CA PRO A 74 4.22 -18.17 -1.05
C PRO A 74 4.60 -17.78 -2.48
N LYS A 75 5.87 -17.95 -2.85
CA LYS A 75 6.30 -17.79 -4.24
C LYS A 75 5.69 -18.94 -5.04
N ILE A 76 4.76 -18.65 -5.94
CA ILE A 76 4.31 -19.63 -6.92
C ILE A 76 5.41 -19.67 -7.99
N ASN A 77 6.30 -20.66 -7.93
CA ASN A 77 7.19 -20.95 -9.05
C ASN A 77 6.31 -21.40 -10.22
N LYS A 78 6.12 -20.55 -11.22
CA LYS A 78 5.33 -20.86 -12.44
C LYS A 78 6.10 -21.73 -13.45
N PHE A 79 7.02 -22.58 -12.97
CA PHE A 79 7.87 -23.43 -13.81
C PHE A 79 8.26 -24.74 -13.12
N GLU A 80 7.24 -25.52 -12.70
CA GLU A 80 7.36 -26.98 -12.54
C GLU A 80 6.26 -27.65 -13.37
#